data_AF-A0A162CPE8-F1
#
_entry.id   AF-A0A162CPE8-F1
#
_cell.length_a   1.000
_cell.length_b   1.000
_cell.length_c   1.000
_cell.angle_alpha   90.00
_cell.angle_beta   90.00
_cell.angle_gamma   90.00
#
_symmetry.space_group_name_H-M   'P 1'
#
loop_
_entity.id
_entity.type
_entity.pdbx_description
1 polymer ?
#
loop_
_entity_poly.entity_id
_entity_poly.type
_entity_poly.pdbx_seq_one_letter_code
_entity_poly.pdbx_strand_id
1 'polypeptide(L)'
;MFSSTLLARGQHIYDFLHNLLNQPQNESDKMPDRKNIQGDTWPRLPKKAEKFIFFRITNVKEFKKGLPMMADFITTGEAALRNRSDIFKRKAQGIEGLIQGLVSFNIAFSANGLAKLGAEKLNDDFFNGGQFKDMTAPEKGQSAEDHQGLDAQGEWVPEFKPSSGGIDGVLTVTGESSESIEKWTKKTFNYTFNVDDKQSSSVEIVYVKEGKVFNNHEEHFGWADGISQPIIKGLDDISVAQNVNGMKPIDPGVIFVGSEGDESMNPEWAKDGSFMVFRIYEQLVPEFYHWCARNCPIAAEETKKAQEQGKEVSWSGKAMDQMGLFSSRLVGRWPKGAPMEVHPLEDPNHSKNKDQPWFTTNNMKTLNNTDDFNYNPSDQTKCPYASHMRKTGPRDDYPGYNKHVMIRRGIPYGEWCSDEERASGTTQHERGLLFVSYQSSIENGFVTQQKRWANSPDGPTDMAKHNGGVSQGIDPIIGQVHPSRNGKSTGDQINAKYQQPPQIPFPDSDLEKPAPQVYDKKLDLDRIVVPHGGEYFFTPSIEALKNYLPNRP
;
A
#
# COMPACT_ATOMS: atom_id res chain seq x y z
N MET A 1 -19.86 29.20 10.96
CA MET A 1 -20.51 28.02 10.33
C MET A 1 -19.55 26.90 9.93
N PHE A 2 -18.22 27.07 10.02
CA PHE A 2 -17.21 26.01 9.77
C PHE A 2 -17.18 24.86 10.78
N SER A 3 -17.89 24.98 11.91
CA SER A 3 -17.82 24.06 13.05
C SER A 3 -18.79 22.87 12.94
N SER A 4 -19.99 23.05 12.39
CA SER A 4 -21.08 22.06 12.52
C SER A 4 -20.89 20.77 11.71
N THR A 5 -20.15 20.80 10.60
CA THR A 5 -19.96 19.64 9.70
C THR A 5 -18.72 18.80 10.03
N LEU A 6 -17.67 19.38 10.61
CA LEU A 6 -16.59 18.60 11.23
C LEU A 6 -17.09 17.89 12.50
N LEU A 7 -17.92 18.60 13.29
CA LEU A 7 -18.66 18.08 14.44
C LEU A 7 -19.48 16.84 14.05
N ALA A 8 -20.35 16.94 13.04
CA ALA A 8 -21.24 15.85 12.65
C ALA A 8 -20.52 14.57 12.17
N ARG A 9 -19.34 14.69 11.54
CA ARG A 9 -18.61 13.54 10.99
C ARG A 9 -17.62 12.91 11.96
N GLY A 10 -16.94 13.72 12.76
CA GLY A 10 -16.23 13.21 13.92
C GLY A 10 -17.20 12.43 14.80
N GLN A 11 -18.42 12.94 14.98
CA GLN A 11 -19.48 12.30 15.74
C GLN A 11 -19.95 11.00 15.08
N HIS A 12 -20.25 10.96 13.78
CA HIS A 12 -20.67 9.71 13.12
C HIS A 12 -19.60 8.60 13.14
N ILE A 13 -18.33 8.93 12.84
CA ILE A 13 -17.26 7.92 12.90
C ILE A 13 -16.97 7.53 14.35
N TYR A 14 -17.03 8.48 15.28
CA TYR A 14 -16.96 8.18 16.71
C TYR A 14 -18.08 7.25 17.13
N ASP A 15 -19.34 7.55 16.81
CA ASP A 15 -20.51 6.74 17.15
C ASP A 15 -20.35 5.34 16.56
N PHE A 16 -19.90 5.21 15.31
CA PHE A 16 -19.60 3.92 14.69
C PHE A 16 -18.52 3.14 15.46
N LEU A 17 -17.33 3.72 15.66
CA LEU A 17 -16.23 3.02 16.35
C LEU A 17 -16.56 2.76 17.83
N HIS A 18 -17.30 3.66 18.47
CA HIS A 18 -17.78 3.52 19.84
C HIS A 18 -18.81 2.39 19.95
N ASN A 19 -19.77 2.32 19.03
CA ASN A 19 -20.72 1.21 18.97
C ASN A 19 -19.99 -0.10 18.71
N LEU A 20 -19.01 -0.12 17.82
CA LEU A 20 -18.21 -1.31 17.53
C LEU A 20 -17.40 -1.78 18.75
N LEU A 21 -16.87 -0.86 19.54
CA LEU A 21 -16.20 -1.16 20.83
C LEU A 21 -17.16 -1.75 21.86
N ASN A 22 -18.42 -1.33 21.84
CA ASN A 22 -19.44 -1.76 22.79
C ASN A 22 -20.25 -2.96 22.30
N GLN A 23 -20.06 -3.41 21.05
CA GLN A 23 -20.72 -4.60 20.52
C GLN A 23 -20.08 -5.85 21.12
N PRO A 24 -20.88 -6.82 21.59
CA PRO A 24 -20.37 -8.13 21.99
C PRO A 24 -19.71 -8.76 20.77
N GLN A 25 -18.44 -9.12 20.91
CA GLN A 25 -17.72 -9.82 19.87
C GLN A 25 -18.29 -11.24 19.75
N ASN A 26 -18.44 -11.74 18.52
CA ASN A 26 -18.87 -13.12 18.32
C ASN A 26 -17.76 -14.05 18.84
N GLU A 27 -17.96 -14.66 20.01
CA GLU A 27 -17.00 -15.55 20.69
C GLU A 27 -16.80 -16.89 19.98
N SER A 28 -17.28 -17.04 18.75
CA SER A 28 -17.00 -18.24 17.97
C SER A 28 -15.51 -18.34 17.70
N ASP A 29 -14.94 -19.54 17.86
CA ASP A 29 -13.54 -19.83 17.59
C ASP A 29 -13.10 -19.53 16.14
N LYS A 30 -14.04 -19.23 15.24
CA LYS A 30 -13.77 -18.90 13.84
C LYS A 30 -13.64 -17.40 13.55
N MET A 31 -13.81 -16.53 14.54
CA MET A 31 -13.70 -15.07 14.36
C MET A 31 -12.42 -14.54 15.00
N PRO A 32 -11.76 -13.52 14.41
CA PRO A 32 -10.54 -12.97 14.99
C PRO A 32 -10.80 -12.34 16.36
N ASP A 33 -9.93 -12.60 17.34
CA ASP A 33 -9.99 -11.91 18.61
C ASP A 33 -9.35 -10.52 18.58
N ARG A 34 -10.15 -9.45 18.71
CA ARG A 34 -9.65 -8.05 18.71
C ARG A 34 -8.59 -7.79 19.78
N LYS A 35 -8.59 -8.54 20.89
CA LYS A 35 -7.57 -8.44 21.95
C LYS A 35 -6.32 -9.26 21.62
N ASN A 36 -6.44 -10.22 20.72
CA ASN A 36 -5.38 -11.15 20.34
C ASN A 36 -4.71 -10.79 19.00
N ILE A 37 -5.39 -10.05 18.11
CA ILE A 37 -4.81 -9.55 16.86
C ILE A 37 -4.02 -8.27 17.10
N GLN A 38 -2.98 -8.06 16.28
CA GLN A 38 -2.22 -6.81 16.26
C GLN A 38 -2.95 -5.70 15.47
N GLY A 39 -2.85 -4.46 15.96
CA GLY A 39 -3.70 -3.33 15.55
C GLY A 39 -3.46 -2.72 14.17
N ASP A 40 -2.31 -2.94 13.54
CA ASP A 40 -2.05 -2.45 12.18
C ASP A 40 -2.75 -3.30 11.13
N THR A 41 -2.81 -4.62 11.34
CA THR A 41 -3.64 -5.53 10.55
C THR A 41 -5.09 -5.03 10.54
N TRP A 42 -5.68 -4.84 11.72
CA TRP A 42 -6.98 -4.19 11.86
C TRP A 42 -7.11 -3.45 13.20
N PRO A 43 -7.68 -2.22 13.25
CA PRO A 43 -8.27 -1.44 12.14
C PRO A 43 -7.30 -0.44 11.46
N ARG A 44 -5.97 -0.61 11.58
CA ARG A 44 -4.87 0.34 11.27
C ARG A 44 -4.49 1.20 12.47
N LEU A 45 -3.19 1.25 12.75
CA LEU A 45 -2.63 2.14 13.76
C LEU A 45 -2.76 3.62 13.35
N PRO A 46 -3.19 4.53 14.25
CA PRO A 46 -3.12 5.97 14.00
C PRO A 46 -1.67 6.41 13.75
N LYS A 47 -1.45 7.22 12.72
CA LYS A 47 -0.09 7.65 12.34
C LYS A 47 -0.03 9.03 11.69
N LYS A 48 1.04 9.76 12.02
CA LYS A 48 1.57 10.92 11.27
C LYS A 48 3.01 10.65 10.82
N ALA A 49 3.76 9.95 11.64
CA ALA A 49 5.01 9.30 11.28
C ALA A 49 4.92 7.80 11.57
N GLU A 50 5.75 7.02 10.90
CA GLU A 50 5.90 5.60 11.12
C GLU A 50 7.35 5.18 10.85
N LYS A 51 7.91 4.36 11.73
CA LYS A 51 9.23 3.74 11.54
C LYS A 51 9.09 2.24 11.47
N PHE A 52 9.71 1.65 10.46
CA PHE A 52 9.96 0.22 10.37
C PHE A 52 11.39 -0.03 10.82
N ILE A 53 11.56 -0.69 11.96
CA ILE A 53 12.85 -1.00 12.55
C ILE A 53 13.09 -2.49 12.33
N PHE A 54 13.92 -2.80 11.34
CA PHE A 54 14.28 -4.17 10.99
C PHE A 54 15.43 -4.63 11.87
N PHE A 55 15.34 -5.86 12.36
CA PHE A 55 16.30 -6.40 13.29
C PHE A 55 16.66 -7.86 12.98
N ARG A 56 17.84 -8.25 13.47
CA ARG A 56 18.28 -9.63 13.61
C ARG A 56 18.30 -10.02 15.08
N ILE A 57 17.94 -11.26 15.38
CA ILE A 57 18.04 -11.86 16.71
C ILE A 57 19.45 -12.40 16.87
N THR A 58 20.20 -11.83 17.81
CA THR A 58 21.61 -12.20 18.09
C THR A 58 21.72 -13.15 19.28
N ASN A 59 20.77 -13.11 20.21
CA ASN A 59 20.67 -14.05 21.33
C ASN A 59 19.24 -14.53 21.52
N VAL A 60 18.92 -15.70 20.94
CA VAL A 60 17.58 -16.28 20.94
C VAL A 60 17.03 -16.47 22.36
N LYS A 61 17.86 -16.91 23.31
CA LYS A 61 17.42 -17.20 24.68
C LYS A 61 16.98 -15.92 25.40
N GLU A 62 17.78 -14.85 25.32
CA GLU A 62 17.42 -13.58 25.95
C GLU A 62 16.27 -12.88 25.20
N PHE A 63 16.23 -12.98 23.87
CA PHE A 63 15.11 -12.46 23.08
C PHE A 63 13.78 -13.11 23.48
N LYS A 64 13.74 -14.45 23.58
CA LYS A 64 12.56 -15.20 24.05
C LYS A 64 12.08 -14.76 25.42
N LYS A 65 12.99 -14.43 26.36
CA LYS A 65 12.62 -13.90 27.68
C LYS A 65 11.98 -12.50 27.62
N GLY A 66 12.40 -11.67 26.67
CA GLY A 66 11.86 -10.32 26.47
C GLY A 66 10.50 -10.31 25.75
N LEU A 67 10.19 -11.34 24.95
CA LEU A 67 8.98 -11.39 24.14
C LEU A 67 7.65 -11.19 24.92
N PRO A 68 7.41 -11.83 26.08
CA PRO A 68 6.19 -11.57 26.85
C PRO A 68 6.04 -10.11 27.28
N MET A 69 7.13 -9.46 27.68
CA MET A 69 7.13 -8.02 28.00
C MET A 69 6.87 -7.18 26.76
N MET A 70 7.50 -7.52 25.62
CA MET A 70 7.22 -6.83 24.36
C MET A 70 5.75 -6.94 23.99
N ALA A 71 5.14 -8.12 24.15
CA ALA A 71 3.74 -8.37 23.87
C ALA A 71 2.79 -7.47 24.68
N ASP A 72 3.15 -7.09 25.90
CA ASP A 72 2.37 -6.13 26.72
C ASP A 72 2.41 -4.70 26.16
N PHE A 73 3.45 -4.34 25.40
CA PHE A 73 3.55 -3.05 24.71
C PHE A 73 2.87 -3.04 23.33
N ILE A 74 2.57 -4.22 22.76
CA ILE A 74 1.94 -4.31 21.44
C ILE A 74 0.52 -3.72 21.48
N THR A 75 0.24 -2.85 20.52
CA THR A 75 -1.08 -2.28 20.32
C THR A 75 -1.97 -3.30 19.62
N THR A 76 -2.95 -3.83 20.35
CA THR A 76 -3.94 -4.78 19.86
C THR A 76 -4.98 -4.12 18.95
N GLY A 77 -5.77 -4.92 18.22
CA GLY A 77 -6.89 -4.42 17.43
C GLY A 77 -7.90 -3.60 18.26
N GLU A 78 -8.23 -4.07 19.47
CA GLU A 78 -9.10 -3.35 20.40
C GLU A 78 -8.49 -2.01 20.86
N ALA A 79 -7.20 -1.99 21.19
CA ALA A 79 -6.50 -0.76 21.58
C ALA A 79 -6.45 0.24 20.43
N ALA A 80 -6.11 -0.21 19.22
CA ALA A 80 -6.09 0.62 18.03
C ALA A 80 -7.50 1.18 17.69
N LEU A 81 -8.55 0.36 17.84
CA LEU A 81 -9.93 0.80 17.65
C LEU A 81 -10.33 1.90 18.65
N ARG A 82 -9.98 1.75 19.93
CA ARG A 82 -10.17 2.79 20.97
C ARG A 82 -9.44 4.07 20.61
N ASN A 83 -8.15 3.97 20.30
CA ASN A 83 -7.32 5.13 19.95
C ASN A 83 -7.92 5.91 18.77
N ARG A 84 -8.41 5.21 17.74
CA ARG A 84 -9.09 5.85 16.60
C ARG A 84 -10.38 6.52 17.05
N SER A 85 -11.23 5.82 17.81
CA SER A 85 -12.50 6.36 18.32
C SER A 85 -12.28 7.68 19.07
N ASP A 86 -11.27 7.71 19.95
CA ASP A 86 -10.92 8.92 20.70
C ASP A 86 -10.43 10.07 19.81
N ILE A 87 -9.61 9.78 18.78
CA ILE A 87 -9.20 10.78 17.79
C ILE A 87 -10.43 11.36 17.07
N PHE A 88 -11.36 10.52 16.64
CA PHE A 88 -12.57 10.97 15.95
C PHE A 88 -13.48 11.78 16.87
N LYS A 89 -13.62 11.39 18.13
CA LYS A 89 -14.35 12.14 19.16
C LYS A 89 -13.78 13.54 19.35
N ARG A 90 -12.46 13.66 19.50
CA ARG A 90 -11.78 14.96 19.66
C ARG A 90 -11.99 15.86 18.45
N LYS A 91 -11.85 15.30 17.24
CA LYS A 91 -12.13 16.01 15.99
C LYS A 91 -13.59 16.45 15.90
N ALA A 92 -14.52 15.61 16.36
CA ALA A 92 -15.92 15.97 16.46
C ALA A 92 -16.06 17.21 17.33
N GLN A 93 -15.50 17.20 18.53
CA GLN A 93 -15.55 18.30 19.49
C GLN A 93 -14.81 19.57 19.06
N GLY A 94 -14.23 19.62 17.84
CA GLY A 94 -13.44 20.74 17.36
C GLY A 94 -12.10 20.91 18.08
N ILE A 95 -11.65 19.88 18.80
CA ILE A 95 -10.35 19.89 19.49
C ILE A 95 -9.27 19.65 18.44
N GLU A 96 -8.56 20.72 18.11
CA GLU A 96 -7.42 20.69 17.20
C GLU A 96 -6.14 20.22 17.91
N GLY A 97 -5.16 19.80 17.12
CA GLY A 97 -3.86 19.31 17.61
C GLY A 97 -3.76 17.79 17.73
N LEU A 98 -2.51 17.31 17.77
CA LEU A 98 -2.19 15.89 17.89
C LEU A 98 -2.36 15.41 19.34
N ILE A 99 -2.71 14.13 19.52
CA ILE A 99 -2.67 13.49 20.83
C ILE A 99 -1.21 13.25 21.17
N GLN A 100 -0.64 14.11 22.00
CA GLN A 100 0.76 14.05 22.40
C GLN A 100 1.05 12.72 23.11
N GLY A 101 2.11 12.04 22.68
CA GLY A 101 2.57 10.76 23.21
C GLY A 101 1.78 9.54 22.75
N LEU A 102 0.84 9.67 21.80
CA LEU A 102 0.16 8.51 21.22
C LEU A 102 1.11 7.76 20.26
N VAL A 103 1.77 6.74 20.79
CA VAL A 103 2.62 5.82 20.03
C VAL A 103 2.00 4.43 20.04
N SER A 104 2.05 3.73 18.92
CA SER A 104 1.58 2.34 18.79
C SER A 104 2.68 1.44 18.25
N PHE A 105 2.67 0.18 18.68
CA PHE A 105 3.71 -0.81 18.39
C PHE A 105 3.11 -2.09 17.86
N ASN A 106 3.61 -2.60 16.74
CA ASN A 106 3.36 -3.96 16.25
C ASN A 106 4.70 -4.62 15.88
N ILE A 107 4.75 -5.95 15.89
CA ILE A 107 5.96 -6.73 15.60
C ILE A 107 5.65 -7.90 14.66
N ALA A 108 6.54 -8.16 13.72
CA ALA A 108 6.42 -9.23 12.75
C ALA A 108 7.76 -9.96 12.58
N PHE A 109 7.72 -11.23 12.16
CA PHE A 109 8.91 -12.07 12.01
C PHE A 109 8.97 -12.67 10.60
N SER A 110 10.16 -12.67 10.00
CA SER A 110 10.38 -13.41 8.74
C SER A 110 10.38 -14.91 9.02
N ALA A 111 10.38 -15.73 7.96
CA ALA A 111 10.54 -17.18 8.10
C ALA A 111 11.84 -17.55 8.84
N ASN A 112 12.93 -16.83 8.57
CA ASN A 112 14.21 -17.01 9.26
C ASN A 112 14.12 -16.67 10.76
N GLY A 113 13.45 -15.57 11.11
CA GLY A 113 13.24 -15.19 12.50
C GLY A 113 12.40 -16.21 13.25
N LEU A 114 11.29 -16.66 12.67
CA LEU A 114 10.46 -17.71 13.26
C LEU A 114 11.22 -19.04 13.44
N ALA A 115 12.05 -19.42 12.46
CA ALA A 115 12.89 -20.60 12.54
C ALA A 115 13.92 -20.48 13.68
N LYS A 116 14.57 -19.32 13.86
CA LYS A 116 15.46 -19.06 15.00
C LYS A 116 14.74 -19.16 16.34
N LEU A 117 13.46 -18.81 16.38
CA LEU A 117 12.62 -18.96 17.57
C LEU A 117 12.11 -20.39 17.78
N GLY A 118 12.37 -21.32 16.87
CA GLY A 118 11.93 -22.72 16.98
C GLY A 118 10.43 -22.90 16.72
N ALA A 119 9.78 -21.95 16.06
CA ALA A 119 8.37 -22.05 15.69
C ALA A 119 8.14 -23.17 14.66
N GLU A 120 6.96 -23.77 14.70
CA GLU A 120 6.52 -24.66 13.63
C GLU A 120 6.35 -23.89 12.32
N LYS A 121 6.76 -24.51 11.22
CA LYS A 121 6.77 -23.89 9.89
C LYS A 121 5.34 -23.57 9.43
N LEU A 122 5.14 -22.36 8.91
CA LEU A 122 3.87 -21.96 8.29
C LEU A 122 3.69 -22.61 6.92
N ASN A 123 2.44 -22.85 6.52
CA ASN A 123 2.07 -23.45 5.24
C ASN A 123 1.90 -22.39 4.14
N ASP A 124 2.96 -21.65 3.83
CA ASP A 124 3.03 -20.68 2.73
C ASP A 124 4.45 -20.68 2.12
N ASP A 125 4.59 -21.19 0.90
CA ASP A 125 5.91 -21.38 0.27
C ASP A 125 6.61 -20.07 -0.07
N PHE A 126 5.85 -19.01 -0.38
CA PHE A 126 6.41 -17.69 -0.66
C PHE A 126 7.01 -17.08 0.60
N PHE A 127 6.27 -17.10 1.71
CA PHE A 127 6.78 -16.67 3.02
C PHE A 127 8.06 -17.42 3.39
N ASN A 128 8.04 -18.75 3.26
CA ASN A 128 9.18 -19.59 3.62
C ASN A 128 10.39 -19.42 2.70
N GLY A 129 10.17 -19.09 1.43
CA GLY A 129 11.23 -18.81 0.45
C GLY A 129 11.84 -17.41 0.58
N GLY A 130 11.13 -16.48 1.22
CA GLY A 130 11.54 -15.09 1.37
C GLY A 130 11.30 -14.25 0.10
N GLN A 131 11.14 -12.94 0.29
CA GLN A 131 10.74 -12.05 -0.80
C GLN A 131 11.84 -11.91 -1.87
N PHE A 132 13.12 -11.98 -1.49
CA PHE A 132 14.23 -11.88 -2.44
C PHE A 132 14.14 -12.96 -3.52
N LYS A 133 13.87 -14.20 -3.12
CA LYS A 133 13.68 -15.33 -4.03
C LYS A 133 12.47 -15.14 -4.93
N ASP A 134 11.35 -14.71 -4.36
CA ASP A 134 10.08 -14.61 -5.09
C ASP A 134 10.04 -13.44 -6.09
N MET A 135 10.69 -12.32 -5.76
CA MET A 135 10.51 -11.05 -6.45
C MET A 135 11.66 -10.65 -7.37
N THR A 136 12.86 -11.20 -7.22
CA THR A 136 14.00 -10.83 -8.07
C THR A 136 14.10 -11.67 -9.34
N ALA A 137 14.62 -11.07 -10.40
CA ALA A 137 15.02 -11.78 -11.61
C ALA A 137 16.45 -12.34 -11.47
N PRO A 138 16.78 -13.49 -12.07
CA PRO A 138 18.11 -14.08 -11.98
C PRO A 138 19.16 -13.23 -12.71
N GLU A 139 20.32 -13.04 -12.09
CA GLU A 139 21.51 -12.52 -12.77
C GLU A 139 22.23 -13.63 -13.56
N LYS A 140 23.18 -13.24 -14.41
CA LYS A 140 23.91 -14.17 -15.28
C LYS A 140 24.64 -15.24 -14.45
N GLY A 141 24.21 -16.49 -14.59
CA GLY A 141 24.81 -17.64 -13.92
C GLY A 141 24.09 -18.08 -12.65
N GLN A 142 23.02 -17.38 -12.23
CA GLN A 142 22.16 -17.82 -11.13
C GLN A 142 21.01 -18.73 -11.64
N SER A 143 20.49 -19.56 -10.74
CA SER A 143 19.34 -20.43 -11.02
C SER A 143 18.04 -19.63 -11.07
N ALA A 144 17.18 -19.93 -12.05
CA ALA A 144 15.81 -19.39 -12.10
C ALA A 144 14.93 -19.94 -10.96
N GLU A 145 15.32 -21.04 -10.31
CA GLU A 145 14.58 -21.58 -9.16
C GLU A 145 14.69 -20.67 -7.93
N ASP A 146 15.79 -19.93 -7.80
CA ASP A 146 16.10 -19.03 -6.68
C ASP A 146 15.71 -17.58 -6.95
N HIS A 147 15.17 -17.29 -8.13
CA HIS A 147 14.80 -15.94 -8.58
C HIS A 147 13.58 -16.00 -9.52
N GLN A 148 12.40 -15.80 -8.94
CA GLN A 148 11.11 -16.09 -9.57
C GLN A 148 10.31 -14.83 -9.96
N GLY A 149 10.95 -13.66 -9.91
CA GLY A 149 10.29 -12.37 -10.12
C GLY A 149 10.98 -11.50 -11.17
N LEU A 150 10.72 -10.19 -11.09
CA LEU A 150 11.09 -9.21 -12.11
C LEU A 150 11.82 -7.97 -11.54
N ASP A 151 12.14 -7.96 -10.24
CA ASP A 151 12.95 -6.92 -9.64
C ASP A 151 14.43 -7.08 -10.04
N ALA A 152 15.13 -5.96 -10.20
CA ALA A 152 16.58 -5.99 -10.38
C ALA A 152 17.29 -6.14 -9.03
N GLN A 153 18.10 -7.18 -8.86
CA GLN A 153 18.84 -7.43 -7.62
C GLN A 153 19.79 -6.28 -7.25
N GLY A 154 20.38 -5.63 -8.25
CA GLY A 154 21.30 -4.50 -8.05
C GLY A 154 20.66 -3.29 -7.36
N GLU A 155 19.35 -3.11 -7.48
CA GLU A 155 18.63 -1.96 -6.92
C GLU A 155 18.04 -2.25 -5.54
N TRP A 156 18.08 -3.50 -5.08
CA TRP A 156 17.65 -3.84 -3.73
C TRP A 156 18.62 -3.26 -2.70
N VAL A 157 18.04 -2.70 -1.64
CA VAL A 157 18.76 -2.32 -0.42
C VAL A 157 19.53 -3.55 0.10
N PRO A 158 20.85 -3.45 0.37
CA PRO A 158 21.68 -4.60 0.72
C PRO A 158 21.17 -5.42 1.90
N GLU A 159 20.55 -4.78 2.89
CA GLU A 159 20.07 -5.40 4.12
C GLU A 159 18.94 -6.42 3.88
N PHE A 160 18.17 -6.27 2.80
CA PHE A 160 17.15 -7.24 2.39
C PHE A 160 17.70 -8.39 1.55
N LYS A 161 19.00 -8.38 1.22
CA LYS A 161 19.63 -9.47 0.46
C LYS A 161 20.04 -10.60 1.42
N PRO A 162 19.82 -11.88 1.07
CA PRO A 162 20.29 -13.01 1.86
C PRO A 162 21.80 -12.97 2.13
N SER A 163 22.60 -12.41 1.21
CA SER A 163 24.05 -12.22 1.35
C SER A 163 24.45 -11.36 2.55
N SER A 164 23.54 -10.55 3.09
CA SER A 164 23.77 -9.67 4.25
C SER A 164 23.34 -10.31 5.58
N GLY A 165 23.02 -11.61 5.58
CA GLY A 165 22.55 -12.33 6.77
C GLY A 165 21.03 -12.28 6.98
N GLY A 166 20.29 -11.62 6.09
CA GLY A 166 18.83 -11.50 6.12
C GLY A 166 18.30 -10.66 7.28
N ILE A 167 16.96 -10.61 7.39
CA ILE A 167 16.22 -9.93 8.45
C ILE A 167 15.40 -10.97 9.20
N ASP A 168 15.38 -10.91 10.53
CA ASP A 168 14.61 -11.85 11.36
C ASP A 168 13.23 -11.28 11.73
N GLY A 169 13.12 -9.96 11.87
CA GLY A 169 11.85 -9.33 12.17
C GLY A 169 11.84 -7.84 11.93
N VAL A 170 10.66 -7.26 12.09
CA VAL A 170 10.41 -5.82 11.99
C VAL A 170 9.53 -5.38 13.14
N LEU A 171 9.94 -4.29 13.79
CA LEU A 171 9.08 -3.53 14.69
C LEU A 171 8.47 -2.36 13.90
N THR A 172 7.15 -2.32 13.84
CA THR A 172 6.39 -1.20 13.28
C THR A 172 6.00 -0.27 14.41
N VAL A 173 6.44 0.98 14.34
CA VAL A 173 6.15 1.99 15.36
C VAL A 173 5.49 3.19 14.71
N THR A 174 4.27 3.51 15.11
CA THR A 174 3.56 4.70 14.64
C THR A 174 3.47 5.75 15.73
N GLY A 175 3.47 7.02 15.32
CA GLY A 175 3.32 8.11 16.26
C GLY A 175 2.87 9.39 15.60
N GLU A 176 2.67 10.40 16.43
CA GLU A 176 2.38 11.76 16.05
C GLU A 176 3.60 12.51 15.50
N SER A 177 4.82 12.10 15.88
CA SER A 177 6.08 12.66 15.36
C SER A 177 7.23 11.65 15.41
N SER A 178 8.31 11.93 14.69
CA SER A 178 9.49 11.06 14.66
C SER A 178 10.21 11.02 16.01
N GLU A 179 10.15 12.11 16.78
CA GLU A 179 10.73 12.24 18.12
C GLU A 179 9.94 11.42 19.15
N SER A 180 8.61 11.40 19.07
CA SER A 180 7.78 10.58 19.97
C SER A 180 8.04 9.09 19.74
N ILE A 181 8.13 8.68 18.48
CA ILE A 181 8.51 7.32 18.08
C ILE A 181 9.87 6.97 18.68
N GLU A 182 10.92 7.78 18.44
CA GLU A 182 12.27 7.47 18.94
C GLU A 182 12.30 7.35 20.46
N LYS A 183 11.67 8.28 21.16
CA LYS A 183 11.59 8.29 22.63
C LYS A 183 10.93 7.02 23.16
N TRP A 184 9.82 6.60 22.57
CA TRP A 184 9.07 5.44 23.06
C TRP A 184 9.69 4.11 22.63
N THR A 185 10.32 4.03 21.44
CA THR A 185 11.13 2.86 21.05
C THR A 185 12.25 2.61 22.06
N LYS A 186 12.95 3.66 22.51
CA LYS A 186 13.99 3.53 23.55
C LYS A 186 13.45 2.97 24.87
N LYS A 187 12.25 3.39 25.27
CA LYS A 187 11.61 2.99 26.53
C LYS A 187 10.91 1.63 26.50
N THR A 188 10.70 1.06 25.31
CA THR A 188 9.98 -0.19 25.11
C THR A 188 10.92 -1.20 24.48
N PHE A 189 11.00 -1.26 23.15
CA PHE A 189 11.79 -2.23 22.41
C PHE A 189 13.28 -2.25 22.83
N ASN A 190 13.95 -1.10 22.90
CA ASN A 190 15.37 -1.09 23.28
C ASN A 190 15.58 -1.55 24.72
N TYR A 191 14.69 -1.16 25.62
CA TYR A 191 14.72 -1.59 27.01
C TYR A 191 14.46 -3.09 27.14
N THR A 192 13.44 -3.61 26.46
CA THR A 192 13.05 -5.02 26.51
C THR A 192 14.14 -5.94 25.96
N PHE A 193 14.88 -5.51 24.94
CA PHE A 193 15.87 -6.35 24.25
C PHE A 193 17.33 -5.93 24.50
N ASN A 194 17.57 -4.99 25.41
CA ASN A 194 18.87 -4.42 25.74
C ASN A 194 19.66 -3.89 24.52
N VAL A 195 18.97 -3.28 23.56
CA VAL A 195 19.54 -2.85 22.25
C VAL A 195 20.78 -1.97 22.42
N ASP A 196 20.77 -1.09 23.43
CA ASP A 196 21.83 -0.10 23.64
C ASP A 196 23.07 -0.68 24.36
N ASP A 197 23.01 -1.93 24.87
CA ASP A 197 24.12 -2.61 25.53
C ASP A 197 24.71 -3.71 24.65
N LYS A 198 25.91 -3.46 24.11
CA LYS A 198 26.61 -4.40 23.22
C LYS A 198 26.92 -5.76 23.84
N GLN A 199 26.96 -5.89 25.17
CA GLN A 199 27.28 -7.16 25.84
C GLN A 199 26.04 -8.00 26.11
N SER A 200 24.88 -7.36 26.31
CA SER A 200 23.64 -8.03 26.71
C SER A 200 22.50 -7.91 25.69
N SER A 201 22.71 -7.20 24.58
CA SER A 201 21.71 -7.06 23.52
C SER A 201 21.33 -8.42 22.94
N SER A 202 20.02 -8.62 22.83
CA SER A 202 19.43 -9.80 22.20
C SER A 202 19.08 -9.60 20.73
N VAL A 203 19.22 -8.36 20.22
CA VAL A 203 18.96 -7.99 18.83
C VAL A 203 20.02 -7.05 18.27
N GLU A 204 20.14 -7.03 16.95
CA GLU A 204 20.86 -6.03 16.18
C GLU A 204 19.84 -5.28 15.32
N ILE A 205 19.78 -3.94 15.40
CA ILE A 205 19.01 -3.14 14.43
C ILE A 205 19.83 -3.06 13.15
N VAL A 206 19.27 -3.53 12.04
CA VAL A 206 20.00 -3.68 10.77
C VAL A 206 19.61 -2.64 9.74
N TYR A 207 18.34 -2.21 9.75
CA TYR A 207 17.84 -1.21 8.83
C TYR A 207 16.66 -0.46 9.48
N VAL A 208 16.56 0.83 9.19
CA VAL A 208 15.41 1.64 9.63
C VAL A 208 14.93 2.46 8.46
N LYS A 209 13.62 2.40 8.18
CA LYS A 209 12.98 3.25 7.18
C LYS A 209 11.81 3.99 7.81
N GLU A 210 11.75 5.29 7.57
CA GLU A 210 10.76 6.19 8.13
C GLU A 210 9.83 6.70 7.04
N GLY A 211 8.52 6.67 7.32
CA GLY A 211 7.50 7.29 6.51
C GLY A 211 6.78 8.41 7.24
N LYS A 212 6.17 9.32 6.47
CA LYS A 212 5.39 10.45 6.97
C LYS A 212 4.09 10.59 6.18
N VAL A 213 3.03 10.98 6.87
CA VAL A 213 1.73 11.27 6.25
C VAL A 213 1.75 12.72 5.77
N PHE A 214 1.66 12.92 4.45
CA PHE A 214 1.50 14.24 3.85
C PHE A 214 0.08 14.79 4.02
N ASN A 215 -0.08 16.05 3.64
CA ASN A 215 -1.38 16.69 3.60
C ASN A 215 -2.32 15.89 2.70
N ASN A 216 -3.61 15.84 3.08
CA ASN A 216 -4.66 15.09 2.38
C ASN A 216 -4.46 13.57 2.27
N HIS A 217 -3.41 12.97 2.84
CA HIS A 217 -3.06 11.55 2.69
C HIS A 217 -2.71 11.18 1.23
N GLU A 218 -2.03 12.09 0.54
CA GLU A 218 -1.53 11.87 -0.82
C GLU A 218 -0.23 11.05 -0.83
N GLU A 219 -0.08 10.18 -1.83
CA GLU A 219 1.21 9.61 -2.22
C GLU A 219 1.96 10.57 -3.19
N HIS A 220 3.20 10.25 -3.56
CA HIS A 220 4.09 11.23 -4.20
C HIS A 220 3.74 11.58 -5.65
N PHE A 221 2.97 10.78 -6.37
CA PHE A 221 2.44 11.19 -7.68
C PHE A 221 1.31 12.22 -7.52
N GLY A 222 0.64 12.28 -6.37
CA GLY A 222 -0.39 13.26 -6.01
C GLY A 222 -1.79 12.67 -5.78
N TRP A 223 -1.92 11.35 -5.67
CA TRP A 223 -3.19 10.66 -5.46
C TRP A 223 -3.47 10.42 -3.97
N ALA A 224 -4.71 10.65 -3.55
CA ALA A 224 -5.21 10.23 -2.26
C ALA A 224 -5.20 8.69 -2.18
N ASP A 225 -4.49 8.14 -1.19
CA ASP A 225 -4.40 6.70 -0.98
C ASP A 225 -5.17 6.24 0.27
N GLY A 226 -5.44 4.93 0.35
CA GLY A 226 -6.09 4.28 1.47
C GLY A 226 -7.63 4.37 1.45
N ILE A 227 -8.23 4.68 0.31
CA ILE A 227 -9.69 4.78 0.13
C ILE A 227 -10.33 3.39 0.11
N SER A 228 -10.00 2.56 -0.89
CA SER A 228 -10.57 1.22 -1.07
C SER A 228 -9.85 0.22 -0.17
N GLN A 229 -10.56 -0.29 0.83
CA GLN A 229 -10.11 -1.33 1.76
C GLN A 229 -11.24 -2.36 1.91
N PRO A 230 -10.93 -3.66 2.06
CA PRO A 230 -11.97 -4.66 2.28
C PRO A 230 -12.66 -4.45 3.63
N ILE A 231 -13.98 -4.64 3.65
CA ILE A 231 -14.80 -4.68 4.87
C ILE A 231 -14.77 -6.12 5.39
N ILE A 232 -14.35 -6.33 6.64
CA ILE A 232 -14.23 -7.66 7.21
C ILE A 232 -15.45 -7.99 8.07
N LYS A 233 -16.13 -9.10 7.76
CA LYS A 233 -17.26 -9.57 8.56
C LYS A 233 -16.85 -9.77 10.03
N GLY A 234 -17.72 -9.35 10.94
CA GLY A 234 -17.55 -9.44 12.41
C GLY A 234 -16.50 -8.52 13.02
N LEU A 235 -15.63 -7.90 12.22
CA LEU A 235 -14.76 -6.81 12.66
C LEU A 235 -15.34 -5.46 12.28
N ASP A 236 -15.87 -5.29 11.08
CA ASP A 236 -16.46 -4.04 10.60
C ASP A 236 -18.00 -4.09 10.59
N ASP A 237 -18.65 -2.93 10.64
CA ASP A 237 -20.11 -2.84 10.52
C ASP A 237 -20.55 -3.00 9.06
N ILE A 238 -21.07 -4.18 8.77
CA ILE A 238 -21.57 -4.56 7.44
C ILE A 238 -22.86 -3.82 7.05
N SER A 239 -23.59 -3.23 8.01
CA SER A 239 -24.79 -2.42 7.71
C SER A 239 -24.44 -1.03 7.15
N VAL A 240 -23.21 -0.58 7.39
CA VAL A 240 -22.63 0.66 6.82
C VAL A 240 -22.05 0.41 5.43
N ALA A 241 -22.10 -0.83 4.90
CA ALA A 241 -21.86 -1.09 3.49
C ALA A 241 -23.01 -0.52 2.65
N GLN A 242 -23.05 0.80 2.51
CA GLN A 242 -23.89 1.56 1.58
C GLN A 242 -23.54 1.25 0.11
N ASN A 243 -22.53 0.42 -0.12
CA ASN A 243 -22.02 0.01 -1.41
C ASN A 243 -22.91 -1.07 -2.04
N VAL A 244 -24.11 -0.70 -2.52
CA VAL A 244 -25.00 -1.62 -3.25
C VAL A 244 -24.26 -2.24 -4.44
N ASN A 245 -23.38 -1.47 -5.08
CA ASN A 245 -22.62 -1.85 -6.27
C ASN A 245 -21.13 -2.06 -5.99
N GLY A 246 -20.64 -1.79 -4.78
CA GLY A 246 -19.21 -1.84 -4.46
C GLY A 246 -18.69 -3.18 -3.95
N MET A 247 -17.52 -3.14 -3.30
CA MET A 247 -16.91 -4.34 -2.73
C MET A 247 -17.79 -4.99 -1.66
N LYS A 248 -18.05 -6.29 -1.81
CA LYS A 248 -18.77 -7.08 -0.81
C LYS A 248 -17.88 -7.32 0.42
N PRO A 249 -18.46 -7.37 1.63
CA PRO A 249 -17.72 -7.78 2.82
C PRO A 249 -17.10 -9.18 2.66
N ILE A 250 -15.86 -9.32 3.11
CA ILE A 250 -15.09 -10.56 3.04
C ILE A 250 -15.17 -11.34 4.34
N ASP A 251 -14.96 -12.65 4.25
CA ASP A 251 -14.72 -13.47 5.42
C ASP A 251 -13.37 -13.11 6.05
N PRO A 252 -13.25 -13.11 7.39
CA PRO A 252 -12.03 -12.71 8.08
C PRO A 252 -10.81 -13.55 7.72
N GLY A 253 -11.01 -14.81 7.34
CA GLY A 253 -9.98 -15.75 6.95
C GLY A 253 -9.25 -15.42 5.65
N VAL A 254 -9.68 -14.40 4.91
CA VAL A 254 -8.88 -13.81 3.81
C VAL A 254 -7.71 -12.98 4.35
N ILE A 255 -7.82 -12.48 5.60
CA ILE A 255 -6.82 -11.61 6.23
C ILE A 255 -6.15 -12.30 7.42
N PHE A 256 -6.90 -13.03 8.24
CA PHE A 256 -6.43 -13.63 9.49
C PHE A 256 -6.35 -15.15 9.37
N VAL A 257 -5.20 -15.72 9.74
CA VAL A 257 -5.00 -17.16 9.76
C VAL A 257 -5.89 -17.82 10.80
N GLY A 258 -6.47 -18.98 10.46
CA GLY A 258 -7.34 -19.79 11.33
C GLY A 258 -8.76 -19.25 11.52
N SER A 259 -9.13 -18.16 10.84
CA SER A 259 -10.48 -17.59 10.88
C SER A 259 -11.40 -18.16 9.78
N GLU A 260 -12.70 -17.89 9.86
CA GLU A 260 -13.68 -18.31 8.86
C GLU A 260 -13.28 -17.85 7.45
N GLY A 261 -13.28 -18.77 6.49
CA GLY A 261 -12.85 -18.51 5.11
C GLY A 261 -11.35 -18.66 4.87
N ASP A 262 -10.56 -19.02 5.90
CA ASP A 262 -9.15 -19.36 5.73
C ASP A 262 -9.02 -20.82 5.26
N GLU A 263 -8.40 -21.00 4.12
CA GLU A 263 -8.09 -22.31 3.53
C GLU A 263 -6.62 -22.71 3.77
N SER A 264 -5.82 -21.80 4.33
CA SER A 264 -4.42 -22.05 4.65
C SER A 264 -4.35 -22.99 5.86
N MET A 265 -3.91 -24.23 5.63
CA MET A 265 -3.74 -25.25 6.68
C MET A 265 -2.52 -24.94 7.57
N ASN A 266 -2.47 -23.73 8.13
CA ASN A 266 -1.41 -23.28 9.01
C ASN A 266 -1.52 -23.92 10.40
N PRO A 267 -0.40 -24.03 11.14
CA PRO A 267 -0.41 -24.54 12.51
C PRO A 267 -1.29 -23.70 13.45
N GLU A 268 -1.84 -24.33 14.50
CA GLU A 268 -2.77 -23.67 15.44
C GLU A 268 -2.19 -22.40 16.09
N TRP A 269 -0.88 -22.35 16.35
CA TRP A 269 -0.23 -21.19 16.95
C TRP A 269 -0.32 -19.92 16.09
N ALA A 270 -0.50 -20.09 14.78
CA ALA A 270 -0.57 -19.00 13.81
C ALA A 270 -1.95 -18.33 13.78
N LYS A 271 -2.95 -18.89 14.46
CA LYS A 271 -4.28 -18.31 14.55
C LYS A 271 -4.24 -16.86 15.01
N ASP A 272 -5.13 -16.04 14.42
CA ASP A 272 -5.22 -14.59 14.62
C ASP A 272 -4.00 -13.80 14.13
N GLY A 273 -3.02 -14.48 13.53
CA GLY A 273 -1.92 -13.84 12.83
C GLY A 273 -2.26 -13.53 11.38
N SER A 274 -1.38 -12.76 10.74
CA SER A 274 -1.53 -12.38 9.33
C SER A 274 -0.16 -12.24 8.68
N PHE A 275 -0.03 -12.65 7.42
CA PHE A 275 1.18 -12.42 6.64
C PHE A 275 1.26 -10.94 6.25
N MET A 276 2.39 -10.34 6.55
CA MET A 276 2.73 -8.96 6.24
C MET A 276 3.73 -8.93 5.09
N VAL A 277 3.41 -8.18 4.04
CA VAL A 277 4.35 -7.89 2.95
C VAL A 277 4.83 -6.46 3.13
N PHE A 278 6.15 -6.27 3.22
CA PHE A 278 6.80 -4.97 3.18
C PHE A 278 7.52 -4.78 1.85
N ARG A 279 7.39 -3.62 1.22
CA ARG A 279 8.08 -3.22 -0.01
C ARG A 279 8.49 -1.76 0.05
N ILE A 280 9.69 -1.45 -0.43
CA ILE A 280 10.13 -0.08 -0.69
C ILE A 280 9.92 0.19 -2.18
N TYR A 281 8.97 1.06 -2.50
CA TYR A 281 8.71 1.50 -3.87
C TYR A 281 9.14 2.95 -4.02
N GLU A 282 10.31 3.20 -4.62
CA GLU A 282 10.69 4.55 -5.02
C GLU A 282 9.78 5.02 -6.17
N GLN A 283 9.40 6.29 -6.13
CA GLN A 283 8.52 6.94 -7.09
C GLN A 283 9.28 8.07 -7.78
N LEU A 284 9.49 7.91 -9.09
CA LEU A 284 10.19 8.88 -9.93
C LEU A 284 9.23 9.99 -10.35
N VAL A 285 8.97 10.93 -9.44
CA VAL A 285 7.90 11.94 -9.58
C VAL A 285 8.13 12.86 -10.77
N PRO A 286 9.28 13.55 -10.92
CA PRO A 286 9.53 14.38 -12.10
C PRO A 286 9.33 13.61 -13.40
N GLU A 287 9.83 12.38 -13.47
CA GLU A 287 9.73 11.51 -14.64
C GLU A 287 8.28 11.14 -14.94
N PHE A 288 7.46 10.86 -13.93
CA PHE A 288 6.02 10.61 -14.10
C PHE A 288 5.28 11.83 -14.69
N TYR A 289 5.56 13.04 -14.19
CA TYR A 289 4.93 14.26 -14.72
C TYR A 289 5.36 14.54 -16.16
N HIS A 290 6.64 14.40 -16.48
CA HIS A 290 7.13 14.58 -17.85
C HIS A 290 6.67 13.45 -18.79
N TRP A 291 6.47 12.24 -18.29
CA TRP A 291 5.82 11.15 -19.03
C TRP A 291 4.36 11.45 -19.35
N CYS A 292 3.60 11.97 -18.39
CA CYS A 292 2.24 12.42 -18.64
C CYS A 292 2.23 13.56 -19.66
N ALA A 293 3.13 14.54 -19.50
CA ALA A 293 3.22 15.71 -20.37
C ALA A 293 3.52 15.32 -21.84
N ARG A 294 4.50 14.44 -22.09
CA ARG A 294 4.86 14.02 -23.45
C ARG A 294 3.76 13.24 -24.19
N ASN A 295 2.80 12.67 -23.45
CA ASN A 295 1.66 11.95 -24.01
C ASN A 295 0.37 12.82 -24.08
N CYS A 296 0.47 14.10 -23.71
CA CYS A 296 -0.63 15.04 -23.73
C CYS A 296 -0.28 16.21 -24.69
N PRO A 297 -0.95 16.37 -25.85
CA PRO A 297 -0.56 17.33 -26.89
C PRO A 297 -0.27 18.76 -26.41
N ILE A 298 -1.06 19.28 -25.47
CA ILE A 298 -0.90 20.65 -24.97
C ILE A 298 0.35 20.73 -24.09
N ALA A 299 0.47 19.81 -23.13
CA ALA A 299 1.60 19.74 -22.22
C ALA A 299 2.91 19.46 -22.96
N ALA A 300 2.89 18.60 -23.99
CA ALA A 300 4.06 18.27 -24.79
C ALA A 300 4.62 19.51 -25.53
N GLU A 301 3.74 20.31 -26.13
CA GLU A 301 4.12 21.55 -26.81
C GLU A 301 4.64 22.61 -25.83
N GLU A 302 4.02 22.72 -24.65
CA GLU A 302 4.48 23.64 -23.59
C GLU A 302 5.85 23.22 -23.02
N THR A 303 6.06 21.93 -22.76
CA THR A 303 7.36 21.38 -22.33
C THR A 303 8.44 21.67 -23.37
N LYS A 304 8.15 21.42 -24.66
CA LYS A 304 9.09 21.70 -25.76
C LYS A 304 9.47 23.19 -25.81
N LYS A 305 8.49 24.09 -25.75
CA LYS A 305 8.73 25.54 -25.76
C LYS A 305 9.57 26.01 -24.58
N ALA A 306 9.31 25.48 -23.38
CA ALA A 306 10.10 25.82 -22.20
C ALA A 306 11.56 25.39 -22.36
N GLN A 307 11.79 24.16 -22.83
CA GLN A 307 13.14 23.62 -23.10
C GLN A 307 13.89 24.42 -24.17
N GLU A 308 13.24 24.76 -25.29
CA GLU A 308 13.85 25.57 -26.36
C GLU A 308 14.24 26.98 -25.90
N GLN A 309 13.51 27.53 -24.90
CA GLN A 309 13.78 28.84 -24.31
C GLN A 309 14.74 28.80 -23.12
N GLY A 310 15.20 27.62 -22.70
CA GLY A 310 16.00 27.46 -21.48
C GLY A 310 15.26 27.89 -20.21
N LYS A 311 13.94 27.77 -20.18
CA LYS A 311 13.07 28.09 -19.04
C LYS A 311 12.65 26.83 -18.31
N GLU A 312 12.34 26.98 -17.02
CA GLU A 312 11.69 25.93 -16.24
C GLU A 312 10.36 25.52 -16.87
N VAL A 313 10.09 24.22 -16.87
CA VAL A 313 8.84 23.66 -17.38
C VAL A 313 7.71 24.01 -16.42
N SER A 314 6.69 24.66 -16.94
CA SER A 314 5.45 24.96 -16.24
C SER A 314 4.28 24.72 -17.20
N TRP A 315 3.24 24.05 -16.71
CA TRP A 315 2.09 23.66 -17.51
C TRP A 315 0.90 24.57 -17.23
N SER A 316 0.22 25.00 -18.29
CA SER A 316 -1.01 25.76 -18.18
C SER A 316 -2.13 24.94 -17.52
N GLY A 317 -3.18 25.60 -17.03
CA GLY A 317 -4.34 24.89 -16.47
C GLY A 317 -4.92 23.85 -17.43
N LYS A 318 -4.99 24.17 -18.73
CA LYS A 318 -5.49 23.23 -19.75
C LYS A 318 -4.56 22.03 -19.97
N ALA A 319 -3.25 22.24 -19.90
CA ALA A 319 -2.27 21.15 -19.93
C ALA A 319 -2.41 20.25 -18.69
N MET A 320 -2.57 20.85 -17.50
CA MET A 320 -2.81 20.13 -16.26
C MET A 320 -4.12 19.34 -16.26
N ASP A 321 -5.20 19.87 -16.85
CA ASP A 321 -6.47 19.14 -17.01
C ASP A 321 -6.28 17.91 -17.91
N GLN A 322 -5.55 18.05 -19.01
CA GLN A 322 -5.26 16.95 -19.93
C GLN A 322 -4.39 15.87 -19.27
N MET A 323 -3.34 16.28 -18.56
CA MET A 323 -2.48 15.38 -17.79
C MET A 323 -3.26 14.72 -16.65
N GLY A 324 -4.17 15.44 -16.00
CA GLY A 324 -5.05 14.93 -14.96
C GLY A 324 -5.96 13.82 -15.48
N LEU A 325 -6.63 14.00 -16.62
CA LEU A 325 -7.43 12.95 -17.24
C LEU A 325 -6.59 11.75 -17.67
N PHE A 326 -5.43 12.00 -18.29
CA PHE A 326 -4.49 10.97 -18.71
C PHE A 326 -4.07 10.06 -17.54
N SER A 327 -3.53 10.67 -16.49
CA SER A 327 -3.02 9.97 -15.31
C SER A 327 -4.14 9.33 -14.48
N SER A 328 -5.31 9.95 -14.40
CA SER A 328 -6.46 9.35 -13.71
C SER A 328 -6.96 8.08 -14.40
N ARG A 329 -6.83 7.99 -15.73
CA ARG A 329 -7.06 6.75 -16.48
C ARG A 329 -5.99 5.70 -16.24
N LEU A 330 -4.74 6.08 -15.94
CA LEU A 330 -3.70 5.12 -15.54
C LEU A 330 -3.97 4.56 -14.15
N VAL A 331 -4.43 5.40 -13.22
CA VAL A 331 -4.67 4.98 -11.82
C VAL A 331 -6.03 4.31 -11.63
N GLY A 332 -7.09 4.83 -12.27
CA GLY A 332 -8.49 4.42 -12.08
C GLY A 332 -9.29 5.35 -11.14
N ARG A 333 -8.66 6.41 -10.61
CA ARG A 333 -9.26 7.48 -9.81
C ARG A 333 -8.64 8.82 -10.17
N TRP A 334 -9.38 9.90 -9.97
CA TRP A 334 -8.86 11.27 -9.94
C TRP A 334 -7.94 11.48 -8.73
N PRO A 335 -7.03 12.48 -8.76
CA PRO A 335 -6.05 12.69 -7.69
C PRO A 335 -6.65 12.80 -6.29
N LYS A 336 -7.82 13.45 -6.15
CA LYS A 336 -8.48 13.56 -4.84
C LYS A 336 -9.28 12.32 -4.42
N GLY A 337 -9.40 11.32 -5.30
CA GLY A 337 -9.97 10.02 -5.01
C GLY A 337 -11.21 9.65 -5.81
N ALA A 338 -11.86 10.57 -6.54
CA ALA A 338 -13.10 10.23 -7.25
C ALA A 338 -12.88 9.12 -8.30
N PRO A 339 -13.69 8.03 -8.33
CA PRO A 339 -13.46 6.91 -9.24
C PRO A 339 -13.81 7.25 -10.69
N MET A 340 -12.94 6.84 -11.63
CA MET A 340 -13.14 7.05 -13.06
C MET A 340 -14.41 6.37 -13.59
N GLU A 341 -14.80 5.24 -12.99
CA GLU A 341 -16.03 4.53 -13.35
C GLU A 341 -17.31 5.35 -13.13
N VAL A 342 -17.26 6.30 -12.18
CA VAL A 342 -18.37 7.22 -11.87
C VAL A 342 -18.17 8.57 -12.54
N HIS A 343 -16.91 9.02 -12.66
CA HIS A 343 -16.52 10.32 -13.20
C HIS A 343 -15.56 10.18 -14.40
N PRO A 344 -16.00 9.65 -15.54
CA PRO A 344 -15.11 9.23 -16.64
C PRO A 344 -14.50 10.37 -17.46
N LEU A 345 -15.09 11.57 -17.39
CA LEU A 345 -14.74 12.71 -18.24
C LEU A 345 -14.18 13.90 -17.45
N GLU A 346 -14.54 14.04 -16.18
CA GLU A 346 -14.26 15.24 -15.42
C GLU A 346 -14.04 14.96 -13.94
N ASP A 347 -13.00 15.56 -13.37
CA ASP A 347 -12.78 15.57 -11.92
C ASP A 347 -13.89 16.36 -11.22
N PRO A 348 -14.69 15.76 -10.33
CA PRO A 348 -15.66 16.51 -9.54
C PRO A 348 -15.03 17.64 -8.70
N ASN A 349 -13.72 17.55 -8.38
CA ASN A 349 -12.97 18.56 -7.64
C ASN A 349 -12.44 19.71 -8.53
N HIS A 350 -12.68 19.68 -9.84
CA HIS A 350 -12.18 20.69 -10.76
C HIS A 350 -12.66 22.11 -10.36
N SER A 351 -11.79 23.11 -10.55
CA SER A 351 -12.03 24.50 -10.12
C SER A 351 -13.31 25.11 -10.70
N LYS A 352 -13.65 24.79 -11.96
CA LYS A 352 -14.89 25.20 -12.63
C LYS A 352 -16.18 24.76 -11.91
N ASN A 353 -16.11 23.76 -11.03
CA ASN A 353 -17.25 23.28 -10.27
C ASN A 353 -17.46 24.06 -8.95
N LYS A 354 -16.54 24.95 -8.55
CA LYS A 354 -16.59 25.64 -7.25
C LYS A 354 -17.86 26.46 -7.03
N ASP A 355 -18.46 26.98 -8.09
CA ASP A 355 -19.69 27.78 -8.01
C ASP A 355 -20.97 26.93 -8.05
N GLN A 356 -20.84 25.60 -8.20
CA GLN A 356 -21.99 24.70 -8.24
C GLN A 356 -22.58 24.50 -6.83
N PRO A 357 -23.92 24.51 -6.67
CA PRO A 357 -24.54 24.33 -5.35
C PRO A 357 -24.19 22.99 -4.66
N TRP A 358 -23.88 21.96 -5.45
CA TRP A 358 -23.47 20.65 -4.94
C TRP A 358 -21.98 20.59 -4.55
N PHE A 359 -21.17 21.58 -4.90
CA PHE A 359 -19.75 21.64 -4.57
C PHE A 359 -19.55 22.05 -3.10
N THR A 360 -19.87 21.12 -2.21
CA THR A 360 -19.68 21.27 -0.77
C THR A 360 -18.58 20.33 -0.29
N THR A 361 -17.89 20.69 0.79
CA THR A 361 -16.84 19.84 1.39
C THR A 361 -17.34 18.42 1.71
N ASN A 362 -18.60 18.29 2.15
CA ASN A 362 -19.20 16.99 2.45
C ASN A 362 -19.43 16.15 1.20
N ASN A 363 -19.97 16.76 0.14
CA ASN A 363 -20.20 16.08 -1.12
C ASN A 363 -18.88 15.65 -1.76
N MET A 364 -17.88 16.54 -1.80
CA MET A 364 -16.55 16.21 -2.34
C MET A 364 -15.94 15.03 -1.60
N LYS A 365 -16.02 15.02 -0.27
CA LYS A 365 -15.50 13.89 0.51
C LYS A 365 -16.28 12.58 0.29
N THR A 366 -17.55 12.65 -0.07
CA THR A 366 -18.37 11.47 -0.42
C THR A 366 -17.98 10.94 -1.79
N LEU A 367 -17.90 11.81 -2.80
CA LEU A 367 -17.49 11.46 -4.16
C LEU A 367 -16.04 10.95 -4.22
N ASN A 368 -15.15 11.54 -3.44
CA ASN A 368 -13.75 11.16 -3.40
C ASN A 368 -13.50 9.83 -2.69
N ASN A 369 -14.29 9.52 -1.66
CA ASN A 369 -14.10 8.30 -0.86
C ASN A 369 -15.09 7.19 -1.19
N THR A 370 -15.95 7.37 -2.20
CA THR A 370 -16.90 6.33 -2.57
C THR A 370 -16.16 5.12 -3.15
N ASP A 371 -16.65 3.95 -2.76
CA ASP A 371 -16.30 2.68 -3.35
C ASP A 371 -17.54 1.93 -3.86
N ASP A 372 -18.68 2.63 -3.94
CA ASP A 372 -19.97 2.14 -4.42
C ASP A 372 -20.03 2.15 -5.95
N PHE A 373 -19.20 1.33 -6.57
CA PHE A 373 -19.23 1.10 -8.01
C PHE A 373 -18.69 -0.29 -8.34
N ASN A 374 -19.07 -0.78 -9.52
CA ASN A 374 -18.49 -1.97 -10.11
C ASN A 374 -18.06 -1.68 -11.55
N TYR A 375 -17.18 -2.52 -12.09
CA TYR A 375 -16.78 -2.46 -13.47
C TYR A 375 -17.74 -3.25 -14.35
N ASN A 376 -17.97 -2.79 -15.58
CA ASN A 376 -18.58 -3.61 -16.61
C ASN A 376 -17.46 -4.28 -17.44
N PRO A 377 -17.34 -5.62 -17.44
CA PRO A 377 -16.27 -6.32 -18.16
C PRO A 377 -16.26 -6.09 -19.68
N SER A 378 -17.38 -5.63 -20.25
CA SER A 378 -17.50 -5.30 -21.67
C SER A 378 -17.27 -3.82 -22.00
N ASP A 379 -16.93 -2.99 -21.01
CA ASP A 379 -16.78 -1.54 -21.16
C ASP A 379 -15.47 -1.03 -20.54
N GLN A 380 -14.68 -0.32 -21.34
CA GLN A 380 -13.48 0.42 -20.89
C GLN A 380 -13.55 1.91 -21.28
N THR A 381 -14.70 2.39 -21.76
CA THR A 381 -14.88 3.81 -22.13
C THR A 381 -14.75 4.76 -20.93
N LYS A 382 -14.98 4.24 -19.72
CA LYS A 382 -14.88 4.99 -18.45
C LYS A 382 -13.54 4.82 -17.74
N CYS A 383 -13.11 3.57 -17.60
CA CYS A 383 -11.90 3.17 -16.88
C CYS A 383 -11.17 2.09 -17.71
N PRO A 384 -9.96 2.35 -18.24
CA PRO A 384 -9.20 1.35 -18.99
C PRO A 384 -9.03 0.02 -18.24
N TYR A 385 -9.03 -1.11 -18.97
CA TYR A 385 -8.75 -2.42 -18.36
C TYR A 385 -7.37 -2.49 -17.69
N ALA A 386 -6.39 -1.73 -18.21
CA ALA A 386 -5.04 -1.66 -17.67
C ALA A 386 -4.91 -0.75 -16.44
N SER A 387 -5.93 0.03 -16.07
CA SER A 387 -5.83 0.95 -14.92
C SER A 387 -5.40 0.21 -13.66
N HIS A 388 -4.50 0.83 -12.89
CA HIS A 388 -3.90 0.24 -11.70
C HIS A 388 -4.93 -0.35 -10.73
N MET A 389 -5.97 0.42 -10.41
CA MET A 389 -7.04 -0.04 -9.53
C MET A 389 -7.91 -1.15 -10.12
N ARG A 390 -8.10 -1.18 -11.45
CA ARG A 390 -8.90 -2.20 -12.14
C ARG A 390 -8.12 -3.51 -12.26
N LYS A 391 -6.79 -3.44 -12.43
CA LYS A 391 -5.88 -4.59 -12.35
C LYS A 391 -5.82 -5.20 -10.95
N THR A 392 -5.64 -4.37 -9.92
CA THR A 392 -5.39 -4.82 -8.53
C THR A 392 -6.66 -5.03 -7.71
N GLY A 393 -7.79 -4.49 -8.16
CA GLY A 393 -9.12 -4.70 -7.58
C GLY A 393 -10.17 -4.87 -8.68
N PRO A 394 -10.19 -6.01 -9.39
CA PRO A 394 -10.99 -6.18 -10.63
C PRO A 394 -12.50 -6.21 -10.46
N ARG A 395 -13.03 -6.40 -9.25
CA ARG A 395 -14.48 -6.48 -9.01
C ARG A 395 -15.16 -7.47 -9.97
N ASP A 396 -16.20 -7.08 -10.68
CA ASP A 396 -16.94 -7.96 -11.60
C ASP A 396 -16.14 -8.39 -12.85
N ASP A 397 -14.98 -7.77 -13.13
CA ASP A 397 -14.07 -8.27 -14.17
C ASP A 397 -13.52 -9.66 -13.83
N TYR A 398 -13.49 -10.03 -12.54
CA TYR A 398 -12.96 -11.32 -12.07
C TYR A 398 -13.86 -11.93 -10.99
N PRO A 399 -14.65 -12.96 -11.33
CA PRO A 399 -15.46 -13.68 -10.35
C PRO A 399 -14.61 -14.25 -9.20
N GLY A 400 -15.00 -13.98 -7.96
CA GLY A 400 -14.27 -14.46 -6.78
C GLY A 400 -13.01 -13.66 -6.42
N TYR A 401 -12.84 -12.44 -6.95
CA TYR A 401 -11.69 -11.57 -6.62
C TYR A 401 -11.55 -11.30 -5.12
N ASN A 402 -12.62 -11.44 -4.34
CA ASN A 402 -12.67 -11.16 -2.91
C ASN A 402 -11.72 -12.03 -2.07
N LYS A 403 -11.27 -13.19 -2.55
CA LYS A 403 -10.24 -14.01 -1.87
C LYS A 403 -8.81 -13.51 -2.11
N HIS A 404 -8.65 -12.58 -3.05
CA HIS A 404 -7.37 -12.01 -3.47
C HIS A 404 -7.16 -10.58 -2.99
N VAL A 405 -8.09 -10.04 -2.20
CA VAL A 405 -7.94 -8.71 -1.62
C VAL A 405 -6.97 -8.76 -0.45
N MET A 406 -6.32 -7.63 -0.22
CA MET A 406 -5.39 -7.44 0.88
C MET A 406 -5.75 -6.15 1.61
N ILE A 407 -5.45 -6.10 2.90
CA ILE A 407 -5.47 -4.85 3.63
C ILE A 407 -4.18 -4.08 3.34
N ARG A 408 -4.27 -2.79 3.00
CA ARG A 408 -3.08 -1.95 2.74
C ARG A 408 -2.86 -0.94 3.87
N ARG A 409 -1.62 -0.83 4.33
CA ARG A 409 -1.18 0.03 5.45
C ARG A 409 0.05 0.87 5.10
N GLY A 410 0.29 1.10 3.81
CA GLY A 410 1.45 1.86 3.36
C GLY A 410 1.50 3.31 3.86
N ILE A 411 2.70 3.88 3.78
CA ILE A 411 2.99 5.27 4.14
C ILE A 411 4.05 5.85 3.19
N PRO A 412 3.92 7.10 2.71
CA PRO A 412 4.96 7.73 1.92
C PRO A 412 6.27 7.92 2.71
N TYR A 413 7.42 7.88 2.04
CA TYR A 413 8.74 8.21 2.59
C TYR A 413 9.49 9.20 1.70
N GLY A 414 10.53 9.83 2.26
CA GLY A 414 11.28 10.88 1.55
C GLY A 414 10.55 12.21 1.57
N GLU A 415 11.20 13.25 1.06
CA GLU A 415 10.62 14.59 0.99
C GLU A 415 9.66 14.73 -0.19
N TRP A 416 8.71 15.66 -0.07
CA TRP A 416 7.82 16.01 -1.17
C TRP A 416 8.64 16.59 -2.33
N CYS A 417 8.31 16.22 -3.57
CA CYS A 417 9.01 16.73 -4.75
C CYS A 417 8.78 18.24 -4.89
N SER A 418 9.87 19.02 -4.95
CA SER A 418 9.78 20.47 -5.11
C SER A 418 9.33 20.84 -6.52
N ASP A 419 8.84 22.08 -6.69
CA ASP A 419 8.44 22.56 -8.02
C ASP A 419 9.64 22.62 -8.97
N GLU A 420 10.82 22.98 -8.47
CA GLU A 420 12.08 23.03 -9.23
C GLU A 420 12.54 21.63 -9.66
N GLU A 421 12.50 20.66 -8.75
CA GLU A 421 12.84 19.27 -9.07
C GLU A 421 11.86 18.69 -10.10
N ARG A 422 10.55 18.91 -9.93
CA ARG A 422 9.54 18.50 -10.91
C ARG A 422 9.76 19.16 -12.27
N ALA A 423 10.09 20.46 -12.30
CA ALA A 423 10.36 21.19 -13.54
C ALA A 423 11.60 20.63 -14.27
N SER A 424 12.60 20.13 -13.54
CA SER A 424 13.81 19.53 -14.12
C SER A 424 13.56 18.23 -14.88
N GLY A 425 12.48 17.51 -14.56
CA GLY A 425 12.14 16.23 -15.18
C GLY A 425 13.06 15.07 -14.79
N THR A 426 13.82 15.23 -13.71
CA THR A 426 14.73 14.22 -13.16
C THR A 426 14.60 14.19 -11.64
N THR A 427 14.47 13.00 -11.08
CA THR A 427 14.53 12.78 -9.63
C THR A 427 15.92 13.12 -9.09
N GLN A 428 15.96 13.98 -8.07
CA GLN A 428 17.17 14.40 -7.35
C GLN A 428 17.22 13.84 -5.93
N HIS A 429 16.06 13.52 -5.35
CA HIS A 429 15.95 12.95 -4.01
C HIS A 429 15.04 11.70 -3.99
N GLU A 430 15.54 10.59 -3.42
CA GLU A 430 14.78 9.36 -3.29
C GLU A 430 13.52 9.59 -2.44
N ARG A 431 12.38 9.18 -2.98
CA ARG A 431 11.07 9.27 -2.32
C ARG A 431 10.17 8.17 -2.81
N GLY A 432 9.13 7.85 -2.07
CA GLY A 432 8.14 6.92 -2.58
C GLY A 432 7.21 6.37 -1.51
N LEU A 433 6.85 5.11 -1.63
CA LEU A 433 5.90 4.43 -0.76
C LEU A 433 6.57 3.26 -0.03
N LEU A 434 6.47 3.26 1.29
CA LEU A 434 6.67 2.07 2.10
C LEU A 434 5.37 1.30 2.06
N PHE A 435 5.27 0.38 1.11
CA PHE A 435 4.07 -0.41 0.93
C PHE A 435 4.04 -1.52 1.99
N VAL A 436 2.90 -1.60 2.67
CA VAL A 436 2.59 -2.66 3.63
C VAL A 436 1.24 -3.25 3.27
N SER A 437 1.15 -4.58 3.23
CA SER A 437 -0.12 -5.27 3.11
C SER A 437 -0.24 -6.50 4.00
N TYR A 438 -1.50 -6.85 4.32
CA TYR A 438 -1.87 -7.95 5.21
C TYR A 438 -2.88 -8.89 4.55
N GLN A 439 -2.67 -10.19 4.73
CA GLN A 439 -3.43 -11.30 4.15
C GLN A 439 -3.14 -12.61 4.89
N SER A 440 -4.05 -13.59 4.81
CA SER A 440 -3.80 -14.94 5.36
C SER A 440 -2.98 -15.85 4.44
N SER A 441 -2.76 -15.46 3.18
CA SER A 441 -1.93 -16.18 2.22
C SER A 441 -1.25 -15.19 1.27
N ILE A 442 0.09 -15.21 1.23
CA ILE A 442 0.88 -14.34 0.35
C ILE A 442 0.58 -14.66 -1.11
N GLU A 443 0.41 -15.95 -1.41
CA GLU A 443 0.03 -16.43 -2.73
C GLU A 443 -1.30 -15.82 -3.21
N ASN A 444 -2.35 -15.91 -2.39
CA ASN A 444 -3.67 -15.44 -2.75
C ASN A 444 -3.75 -13.90 -2.79
N GLY A 445 -3.03 -13.21 -1.90
CA GLY A 445 -2.98 -11.74 -1.86
C GLY A 445 -1.92 -11.15 -2.79
N PHE A 446 -0.83 -10.67 -2.20
CA PHE A 446 0.22 -9.90 -2.88
C PHE A 446 0.77 -10.56 -4.16
N VAL A 447 1.10 -11.85 -4.13
CA VAL A 447 1.68 -12.54 -5.31
C VAL A 447 0.68 -12.58 -6.46
N THR A 448 -0.59 -12.86 -6.18
CA THR A 448 -1.62 -12.83 -7.22
C THR A 448 -1.77 -11.43 -7.81
N GLN A 449 -1.90 -10.40 -6.96
CA GLN A 449 -2.06 -9.03 -7.46
C GLN A 449 -0.84 -8.53 -8.25
N GLN A 450 0.38 -8.75 -7.75
CA GLN A 450 1.59 -8.25 -8.40
C GLN A 450 1.97 -9.10 -9.63
N LYS A 451 2.12 -10.42 -9.47
CA LYS A 451 2.69 -11.29 -10.52
C LYS A 451 1.64 -11.75 -11.53
N ARG A 452 0.43 -12.08 -11.07
CA ARG A 452 -0.60 -12.69 -11.94
C ARG A 452 -1.54 -11.65 -12.54
N TRP A 453 -1.67 -10.47 -11.95
CA TRP A 453 -2.53 -9.41 -12.46
C TRP A 453 -1.73 -8.22 -13.01
N ALA A 454 -0.97 -7.52 -12.17
CA ALA A 454 -0.27 -6.30 -12.57
C ALA A 454 0.83 -6.57 -13.63
N ASN A 455 1.65 -7.61 -13.44
CA ASN A 455 2.71 -7.99 -14.39
C ASN A 455 2.19 -8.78 -15.60
N SER A 456 0.93 -9.23 -15.59
CA SER A 456 0.35 -10.04 -16.66
C SER A 456 -0.36 -9.17 -17.68
N PRO A 457 0.00 -9.24 -18.99
CA PRO A 457 -0.70 -8.51 -20.03
C PRO A 457 -2.19 -8.83 -20.10
N ASP A 458 -2.55 -10.10 -19.90
CA ASP A 458 -3.93 -10.61 -20.03
C ASP A 458 -4.61 -10.84 -18.68
N GLY A 459 -3.95 -10.55 -17.56
CA GLY A 459 -4.53 -10.64 -16.22
C GLY A 459 -5.40 -9.42 -15.87
N PRO A 460 -6.29 -9.51 -14.87
CA PRO A 460 -6.75 -10.72 -14.18
C PRO A 460 -7.66 -11.62 -15.03
N THR A 461 -8.33 -11.04 -16.03
CA THR A 461 -9.16 -11.71 -17.02
C THR A 461 -8.75 -11.21 -18.40
N ASP A 462 -8.68 -12.09 -19.39
CA ASP A 462 -8.38 -11.69 -20.76
C ASP A 462 -9.54 -10.86 -21.34
N MET A 463 -9.29 -9.57 -21.56
CA MET A 463 -10.27 -8.63 -22.09
C MET A 463 -10.16 -8.42 -23.60
N ALA A 464 -9.32 -9.18 -24.31
CA ALA A 464 -9.06 -8.98 -25.74
C ALA A 464 -10.35 -8.99 -26.58
N LYS A 465 -11.31 -9.87 -26.26
CA LYS A 465 -12.63 -9.92 -26.93
C LYS A 465 -13.43 -8.62 -26.84
N HIS A 466 -13.18 -7.80 -25.82
CA HIS A 466 -13.81 -6.50 -25.61
C HIS A 466 -12.91 -5.32 -26.02
N ASN A 467 -11.68 -5.59 -26.47
CA ASN A 467 -10.65 -4.61 -26.84
C ASN A 467 -10.11 -4.86 -28.26
N GLY A 468 -11.01 -5.13 -29.21
CA GLY A 468 -10.63 -5.28 -30.63
C GLY A 468 -9.68 -6.45 -30.92
N GLY A 469 -9.63 -7.46 -30.05
CA GLY A 469 -8.72 -8.61 -30.17
C GLY A 469 -7.31 -8.35 -29.62
N VAL A 470 -7.08 -7.25 -28.90
CA VAL A 470 -5.76 -6.88 -28.34
C VAL A 470 -5.76 -7.02 -26.82
N SER A 471 -4.70 -7.59 -26.28
CA SER A 471 -4.42 -7.63 -24.84
C SER A 471 -4.53 -6.25 -24.18
N GLN A 472 -5.06 -6.18 -22.96
CA GLN A 472 -5.07 -4.92 -22.19
C GLN A 472 -3.67 -4.45 -21.78
N GLY A 473 -2.66 -5.33 -21.77
CA GLY A 473 -1.30 -4.99 -21.36
C GLY A 473 -1.12 -4.94 -19.84
N ILE A 474 0.09 -4.63 -19.37
CA ILE A 474 0.44 -4.66 -17.94
C ILE A 474 -0.08 -3.41 -17.19
N ASP A 475 -0.07 -3.45 -15.86
CA ASP A 475 -0.35 -2.29 -15.02
C ASP A 475 0.66 -1.15 -15.27
N PRO A 476 0.22 0.10 -15.52
CA PRO A 476 1.11 1.20 -15.87
C PRO A 476 1.86 1.83 -14.69
N ILE A 477 1.50 1.50 -13.46
CA ILE A 477 2.10 2.07 -12.24
C ILE A 477 3.07 1.06 -11.60
N ILE A 478 2.62 -0.17 -11.36
CA ILE A 478 3.41 -1.19 -10.66
C ILE A 478 3.71 -2.43 -11.51
N GLY A 479 3.26 -2.48 -12.76
CA GLY A 479 3.55 -3.58 -13.67
C GLY A 479 5.03 -3.62 -14.03
N GLN A 480 5.62 -4.80 -13.95
CA GLN A 480 7.05 -5.01 -14.13
C GLN A 480 7.35 -5.82 -15.39
N VAL A 481 8.54 -5.60 -15.93
CA VAL A 481 9.13 -6.41 -16.99
C VAL A 481 10.56 -6.80 -16.59
N HIS A 482 11.12 -7.79 -17.27
CA HIS A 482 12.46 -8.28 -16.95
C HIS A 482 13.50 -7.14 -16.93
N PRO A 483 14.39 -7.05 -15.91
CA PRO A 483 15.35 -5.96 -15.75
C PRO A 483 16.32 -5.75 -16.91
N SER A 484 16.52 -6.77 -17.77
CA SER A 484 17.31 -6.60 -19.00
C SER A 484 16.72 -5.57 -19.97
N ARG A 485 15.45 -5.20 -19.80
CA ARG A 485 14.77 -4.15 -20.56
C ARG A 485 14.96 -2.78 -19.95
N ASN A 486 15.49 -2.65 -18.73
CA ASN A 486 15.67 -1.36 -18.08
C ASN A 486 16.68 -0.49 -18.85
N GLY A 487 16.40 0.81 -18.90
CA GLY A 487 17.36 1.81 -19.36
C GLY A 487 18.60 1.80 -18.47
N LYS A 488 19.75 2.18 -19.04
CA LYS A 488 21.00 2.26 -18.28
C LYS A 488 20.96 3.51 -17.40
N SER A 489 21.02 3.31 -16.08
CA SER A 489 21.19 4.36 -15.08
C SER A 489 22.59 4.97 -15.14
N THR A 490 22.75 6.23 -14.69
CA THR A 490 24.03 6.93 -14.65
C THR A 490 24.37 7.29 -13.21
N GLY A 491 25.38 6.64 -12.63
CA GLY A 491 25.64 6.75 -11.20
C GLY A 491 24.41 6.32 -10.40
N ASP A 492 23.99 7.13 -9.44
CA ASP A 492 22.80 6.90 -8.61
C ASP A 492 21.49 7.33 -9.29
N GLN A 493 21.55 8.00 -10.44
CA GLN A 493 20.36 8.46 -11.16
C GLN A 493 19.73 7.32 -11.97
N ILE A 494 18.52 6.91 -11.57
CA ILE A 494 17.77 5.86 -12.26
C ILE A 494 17.23 6.36 -13.59
N ASN A 495 17.38 5.52 -14.62
CA ASN A 495 16.76 5.76 -15.90
C ASN A 495 15.32 5.21 -15.90
N ALA A 496 14.34 6.11 -15.88
CA ALA A 496 12.92 5.75 -15.95
C ALA A 496 12.49 5.15 -17.30
N LYS A 497 13.34 5.17 -18.34
CA LYS A 497 13.00 4.55 -19.63
C LYS A 497 13.36 3.08 -19.66
N TYR A 498 12.63 2.32 -20.46
CA TYR A 498 13.04 1.00 -20.90
C TYR A 498 13.78 1.08 -22.25
N GLN A 499 14.74 0.20 -22.49
CA GLN A 499 15.34 -0.02 -23.82
C GLN A 499 14.31 -0.48 -24.84
N GLN A 500 13.33 -1.28 -24.39
CA GLN A 500 12.16 -1.70 -25.14
C GLN A 500 10.95 -1.54 -24.22
N PRO A 501 10.17 -0.45 -24.33
CA PRO A 501 9.06 -0.18 -23.42
C PRO A 501 7.94 -1.22 -23.59
N PRO A 502 7.34 -1.72 -22.49
CA PRO A 502 6.06 -2.40 -22.60
C PRO A 502 5.02 -1.40 -23.10
N GLN A 503 4.13 -1.90 -23.95
CA GLN A 503 3.09 -1.08 -24.57
C GLN A 503 1.72 -1.54 -24.09
N ILE A 504 0.84 -0.59 -23.78
CA ILE A 504 -0.56 -0.85 -23.48
C ILE A 504 -1.45 -0.11 -24.49
N PRO A 505 -2.59 -0.66 -24.92
CA PRO A 505 -3.61 0.12 -25.59
C PRO A 505 -4.09 1.23 -24.65
N PHE A 506 -4.16 2.47 -25.12
CA PHE A 506 -4.53 3.60 -24.27
C PHE A 506 -5.26 4.71 -25.05
N PRO A 507 -6.30 5.34 -24.49
CA PRO A 507 -7.05 6.39 -25.17
C PRO A 507 -6.32 7.72 -25.13
N ASP A 508 -6.67 8.61 -26.07
CA ASP A 508 -6.30 10.02 -25.98
C ASP A 508 -6.99 10.70 -24.80
N SER A 509 -6.29 11.66 -24.20
CA SER A 509 -6.86 12.56 -23.17
C SER A 509 -7.58 13.73 -23.81
N ASP A 510 -8.62 13.42 -24.58
CA ASP A 510 -9.57 14.41 -25.08
C ASP A 510 -10.47 14.86 -23.92
N LEU A 511 -10.51 16.18 -23.68
CA LEU A 511 -11.29 16.79 -22.59
C LEU A 511 -12.77 16.99 -22.98
N GLU A 512 -13.12 16.79 -24.25
CA GLU A 512 -14.47 16.99 -24.79
C GLU A 512 -15.15 15.66 -25.12
N LYS A 513 -14.39 14.69 -25.64
CA LYS A 513 -14.93 13.39 -26.09
C LYS A 513 -14.62 12.26 -25.11
N PRO A 514 -15.58 11.34 -24.88
CA PRO A 514 -15.31 10.12 -24.13
C PRO A 514 -14.30 9.22 -24.83
N ALA A 515 -13.62 8.39 -24.04
CA ALA A 515 -12.73 7.38 -24.59
C ALA A 515 -13.54 6.35 -25.40
N PRO A 516 -13.04 5.89 -26.56
CA PRO A 516 -13.70 4.83 -27.31
C PRO A 516 -13.58 3.48 -26.61
N GLN A 517 -14.36 2.48 -27.02
CA GLN A 517 -14.27 1.13 -26.45
C GLN A 517 -13.01 0.38 -26.89
N VAL A 518 -12.46 0.70 -28.07
CA VAL A 518 -11.24 0.11 -28.62
C VAL A 518 -10.24 1.22 -28.85
N TYR A 519 -9.00 1.02 -28.40
CA TYR A 519 -7.95 2.03 -28.50
C TYR A 519 -7.02 1.71 -29.67
N ASP A 520 -6.94 2.63 -30.63
CA ASP A 520 -6.02 2.50 -31.77
C ASP A 520 -4.56 2.82 -31.39
N LYS A 521 -4.37 3.62 -30.34
CA LYS A 521 -3.06 4.07 -29.88
C LYS A 521 -2.49 3.13 -28.82
N LYS A 522 -1.16 3.02 -28.85
CA LYS A 522 -0.37 2.35 -27.83
C LYS A 522 0.43 3.38 -27.05
N LEU A 523 0.45 3.21 -25.74
CA LEU A 523 1.26 3.98 -24.81
C LEU A 523 2.52 3.21 -24.45
N ASP A 524 3.69 3.81 -24.71
CA ASP A 524 4.95 3.33 -24.15
C ASP A 524 5.01 3.66 -22.66
N LEU A 525 5.10 2.63 -21.83
CA LEU A 525 5.22 2.79 -20.39
C LEU A 525 6.65 3.22 -20.00
N ASP A 526 6.72 4.08 -18.99
CA ASP A 526 7.95 4.40 -18.28
C ASP A 526 7.98 3.66 -16.94
N ARG A 527 9.19 3.38 -16.47
CA ARG A 527 9.49 2.78 -15.19
C ARG A 527 9.43 3.84 -14.09
N ILE A 528 8.22 4.21 -13.69
CA ILE A 528 7.97 5.29 -12.72
C ILE A 528 8.01 4.82 -11.27
N VAL A 529 7.88 3.50 -11.03
CA VAL A 529 8.04 2.88 -9.71
C VAL A 529 9.20 1.90 -9.73
N VAL A 530 10.12 2.06 -8.77
CA VAL A 530 11.34 1.27 -8.66
C VAL A 530 11.35 0.52 -7.31
N PRO A 531 11.30 -0.82 -7.32
CA PRO A 531 11.37 -1.58 -6.09
C PRO A 531 12.80 -1.66 -5.56
N HIS A 532 13.01 -1.21 -4.33
CA HIS A 532 14.28 -1.33 -3.60
C HIS A 532 14.31 -2.50 -2.62
N GLY A 533 13.42 -3.47 -2.83
CA GLY A 533 13.32 -4.67 -2.03
C GLY A 533 12.33 -4.56 -0.88
N GLY A 534 12.44 -5.54 0.02
CA GLY A 534 11.50 -5.75 1.11
C GLY A 534 11.59 -7.20 1.60
N GLU A 535 10.65 -7.60 2.45
CA GLU A 535 10.60 -8.95 3.00
C GLU A 535 9.16 -9.34 3.34
N TYR A 536 8.93 -10.66 3.39
CA TYR A 536 7.72 -11.28 3.89
C TYR A 536 7.86 -11.60 5.39
N PHE A 537 6.90 -11.10 6.16
CA PHE A 537 6.81 -11.31 7.59
C PHE A 537 5.49 -11.98 7.95
N PHE A 538 5.45 -12.57 9.14
CA PHE A 538 4.23 -13.01 9.79
C PHE A 538 4.02 -12.18 11.05
N THR A 539 2.83 -11.63 11.20
CA THR A 539 2.39 -10.94 12.42
C THR A 539 1.71 -11.94 13.34
N PRO A 540 2.38 -12.45 14.38
CA PRO A 540 1.75 -13.38 15.31
C PRO A 540 0.68 -12.69 16.17
N SER A 541 -0.22 -13.49 16.71
CA SER A 541 -1.16 -13.04 17.75
C SER A 541 -0.45 -12.70 19.06
N ILE A 542 -1.13 -11.96 19.94
CA ILE A 542 -0.63 -11.63 21.28
C ILE A 542 -0.36 -12.91 22.09
N GLU A 543 -1.26 -13.89 22.00
CA GLU A 543 -1.11 -15.19 22.64
C GLU A 543 0.15 -15.92 22.16
N ALA A 544 0.40 -15.93 20.86
CA ALA A 544 1.61 -16.54 20.31
C ALA A 544 2.89 -15.85 20.80
N LEU A 545 2.89 -14.52 20.91
CA LEU A 545 4.02 -13.74 21.44
C LEU A 545 4.26 -14.01 22.93
N LYS A 546 3.20 -14.17 23.73
CA LYS A 546 3.30 -14.38 25.18
C LYS A 546 3.66 -15.81 25.56
N ASN A 547 3.04 -16.78 24.90
CA ASN A 547 2.98 -18.15 25.42
C ASN A 547 3.53 -19.20 24.46
N TYR A 548 3.48 -18.99 23.13
CA TYR A 548 4.01 -19.97 22.18
C TYR A 548 5.50 -19.77 21.91
N LEU A 549 5.88 -18.65 21.29
CA LEU A 549 7.25 -18.38 20.83
C LEU A 549 8.32 -18.41 21.95
N PRO A 550 8.05 -17.87 23.16
CA PRO A 550 9.01 -17.92 24.26
C PRO A 550 9.33 -19.32 24.77
N ASN A 551 8.39 -20.26 24.61
CA ASN A 551 8.44 -21.61 25.18
C ASN A 551 8.86 -22.68 24.17
N ARG A 552 9.17 -22.29 22.93
CA ARG A 552 9.73 -23.20 21.92
C ARG A 552 11.16 -23.63 22.30
N PRO A 553 11.56 -24.86 21.94
CA PRO A 553 12.89 -25.37 22.20
C PRO A 553 14.01 -24.54 21.55
#